data_AF-A0A7C9D0B1-F1
#
_entry.id   AF-A0A7C9D0B1-F1
#
_cell.length_a   1.000
_cell.length_b   1.000
_cell.length_c   1.000
_cell.angle_alpha   90.00
_cell.angle_beta   90.00
_cell.angle_gamma   90.00
#
_symmetry.space_group_name_H-M   'P 1'
#
loop_
_entity.id
_entity.type
_entity.pdbx_description
1 polymer ?
#
loop_
_entity_poly.entity_id
_entity_poly.type
_entity_poly.pdbx_seq_one_letter_code
_entity_poly.pdbx_strand_id
1 'polypeptide(L)'
;KDGVTQIIIKPNCKETVEFAVTEACNLTWEVRVVGWDQVSYGAEFVPNAKDGYTVIIQKIRKVGPTEETIISNSFKSNEPGKVVLTLHNSSSKKKRLLYRLKSIP
;
A
#
# COMPACT_ATOMS: atom_id res chain seq x y z
N LYS A 1 -14.73 -7.04 8.70
CA LYS A 1 -14.25 -8.31 8.08
C LYS A 1 -12.74 -8.16 7.86
N ASP A 2 -11.92 -8.70 8.74
CA ASP A 2 -10.45 -8.71 8.56
C ASP A 2 -10.05 -9.85 7.62
N GLY A 3 -10.31 -9.66 6.31
CA GLY A 3 -9.94 -10.60 5.26
C GLY A 3 -8.61 -10.21 4.60
N VAL A 4 -7.83 -11.20 4.17
CA VAL A 4 -6.68 -10.94 3.28
C VAL A 4 -7.20 -10.79 1.86
N THR A 5 -6.85 -9.69 1.19
CA THR A 5 -7.17 -9.46 -0.22
C THR A 5 -5.96 -9.81 -1.07
N GLN A 6 -6.20 -10.42 -2.24
CA GLN A 6 -5.16 -10.83 -3.18
C GLN A 6 -5.31 -10.10 -4.51
N ILE A 7 -4.21 -9.53 -5.02
CA ILE A 7 -4.14 -8.86 -6.32
C ILE A 7 -2.99 -9.46 -7.14
N ILE A 8 -3.18 -9.58 -8.46
CA ILE A 8 -2.13 -9.96 -9.40
C ILE A 8 -1.54 -8.70 -10.00
N ILE A 9 -0.23 -8.52 -9.84
CA ILE A 9 0.52 -7.44 -10.48
C ILE A 9 1.11 -7.99 -11.77
N LYS A 10 0.73 -7.41 -12.90
CA LYS A 10 1.25 -7.81 -14.22
C LYS A 10 2.76 -7.57 -14.31
N PRO A 11 3.48 -8.29 -15.20
CA PRO A 11 4.86 -7.97 -15.53
C PRO A 11 5.03 -6.51 -15.96
N ASN A 12 6.15 -5.89 -15.61
CA ASN A 12 6.52 -4.52 -16.01
C ASN A 12 5.38 -3.48 -15.83
N CYS A 13 4.63 -3.59 -14.73
CA CYS A 13 3.44 -2.78 -14.49
C CYS A 13 3.44 -2.19 -13.09
N LYS A 14 2.86 -0.98 -12.99
CA LYS A 14 2.50 -0.36 -11.72
C LYS A 14 1.06 -0.74 -11.37
N GLU A 15 0.84 -1.14 -10.14
CA GLU A 15 -0.46 -1.40 -9.54
C GLU A 15 -0.65 -0.45 -8.35
N THR A 16 -1.86 0.07 -8.20
CA THR A 16 -2.21 0.98 -7.11
C THR A 16 -3.43 0.47 -6.38
N VAL A 17 -3.34 0.37 -5.06
CA VAL A 17 -4.47 0.02 -4.19
C VAL A 17 -4.86 1.26 -3.41
N GLU A 18 -6.11 1.68 -3.53
CA GLU A 18 -6.63 2.86 -2.84
C GLU A 18 -7.58 2.45 -1.71
N PHE A 19 -7.39 3.08 -0.55
CA PHE A 19 -8.27 2.92 0.61
C PHE A 19 -8.85 4.26 0.99
N ALA A 20 -10.17 4.39 0.89
CA ALA A 20 -10.88 5.58 1.32
C ALA A 20 -10.84 5.71 2.85
N VAL A 21 -10.49 6.90 3.32
CA VAL A 21 -10.55 7.32 4.71
C VAL A 21 -11.69 8.32 4.79
N THR A 22 -12.84 7.92 5.33
CA THR A 22 -14.06 8.74 5.37
C THR A 22 -14.12 9.67 6.57
N GLU A 23 -13.42 9.34 7.63
CA GLU A 23 -13.37 10.08 8.89
C GLU A 23 -11.99 9.96 9.53
N ALA A 24 -11.75 10.74 10.59
CA ALA A 24 -10.54 10.62 11.38
C ALA A 24 -10.44 9.19 11.94
N CYS A 25 -9.31 8.53 11.67
CA CYS A 25 -9.09 7.15 12.09
C CYS A 25 -7.60 6.80 12.12
N ASN A 26 -7.29 5.71 12.81
CA ASN A 26 -6.01 5.05 12.77
C ASN A 26 -6.10 3.89 11.77
N LEU A 27 -5.47 4.08 10.61
CA LEU A 27 -5.37 3.04 9.59
C LEU A 27 -4.10 2.24 9.81
N THR A 28 -4.22 0.91 9.74
CA THR A 28 -3.10 -0.02 9.77
C THR A 28 -3.23 -0.98 8.62
N TRP A 29 -2.12 -1.29 7.96
CA TRP A 29 -2.11 -2.27 6.88
C TRP A 29 -0.86 -3.13 6.89
N GLU A 30 -1.03 -4.34 6.38
CA GLU A 30 0.03 -5.31 6.15
C GLU A 30 0.05 -5.64 4.67
N VAL A 31 1.24 -5.64 4.07
CA VAL A 31 1.46 -5.90 2.65
C VAL A 31 2.53 -6.97 2.49
N ARG A 32 2.23 -7.98 1.69
CA ARG A 32 3.18 -9.03 1.30
C ARG A 32 3.12 -9.26 -0.20
N VAL A 33 4.28 -9.37 -0.84
CA VAL A 33 4.36 -9.82 -2.23
C VAL A 33 5.01 -11.19 -2.25
N VAL A 34 4.39 -12.14 -2.97
CA VAL A 34 5.00 -13.44 -3.21
C VAL A 34 6.15 -13.25 -4.19
N GLY A 35 7.37 -13.34 -3.66
CA GLY A 35 8.62 -13.09 -4.39
C GLY A 35 8.86 -11.60 -4.65
N TRP A 36 9.35 -10.86 -3.65
CA TRP A 36 9.65 -9.43 -3.73
C TRP A 36 10.72 -9.03 -4.77
N ASP A 37 11.39 -10.00 -5.40
CA ASP A 37 12.41 -9.71 -6.41
C ASP A 37 11.92 -8.74 -7.49
N GLN A 38 12.63 -7.62 -7.61
CA GLN A 38 12.34 -6.53 -8.56
C GLN A 38 10.98 -5.85 -8.36
N VAL A 39 10.47 -5.82 -7.13
CA VAL A 39 9.25 -5.10 -6.77
C VAL A 39 9.59 -3.88 -5.92
N SER A 40 9.02 -2.73 -6.29
CA SER A 40 9.08 -1.51 -5.47
C SER A 40 7.74 -1.27 -4.79
N TYR A 41 7.79 -0.79 -3.55
CA TYR A 41 6.62 -0.46 -2.75
C TYR A 41 6.73 0.95 -2.19
N GLY A 42 5.62 1.68 -2.19
CA GLY A 42 5.46 2.96 -1.53
C GLY A 42 4.03 3.14 -1.03
N ALA A 43 3.85 4.08 -0.10
CA ALA A 43 2.55 4.43 0.47
C ALA A 43 2.47 5.94 0.65
N GLU A 44 1.32 6.52 0.31
CA GLU A 44 1.04 7.94 0.45
C GLU A 44 -0.41 8.16 0.91
N PHE A 45 -0.65 9.25 1.62
CA PHE A 45 -1.98 9.71 1.97
C PHE A 45 -2.30 10.97 1.20
N VAL A 46 -3.46 10.99 0.54
CA VAL A 46 -3.97 12.12 -0.23
C VAL A 46 -5.23 12.62 0.48
N PRO A 47 -5.17 13.79 1.14
CA PRO A 47 -6.35 14.44 1.71
C PRO A 47 -7.41 14.75 0.64
N ASN A 48 -8.68 14.75 1.02
CA ASN A 48 -9.77 15.25 0.16
C ASN A 48 -9.85 16.78 0.15
N ALA A 49 -9.25 17.44 1.16
CA ALA A 49 -9.22 18.89 1.25
C ALA A 49 -8.46 19.49 0.06
N LYS A 50 -9.02 20.53 -0.57
CA LYS A 50 -8.44 21.17 -1.78
C LYS A 50 -7.04 21.74 -1.56
N ASP A 51 -6.74 22.15 -0.34
CA ASP A 51 -5.45 22.73 0.08
C ASP A 51 -4.59 21.73 0.87
N GLY A 52 -4.98 20.45 0.90
CA GLY A 52 -4.28 19.39 1.62
C GLY A 52 -3.03 18.92 0.87
N TYR A 53 -1.95 18.65 1.60
CA TYR A 53 -0.72 18.11 1.04
C TYR A 53 -0.72 16.58 1.06
N THR A 54 -0.21 15.97 -0.01
CA THR A 54 0.06 14.53 -0.01
C THR A 54 1.17 14.20 1.00
N VAL A 55 0.87 13.30 1.94
CA VAL A 55 1.82 12.83 2.94
C VAL A 55 2.46 11.54 2.44
N ILE A 56 3.78 11.54 2.26
CA ILE A 56 4.54 10.33 1.93
C ILE A 56 4.72 9.52 3.21
N ILE A 57 3.86 8.50 3.40
CA ILE A 57 3.93 7.58 4.54
C ILE A 57 5.16 6.67 4.40
N GLN A 58 5.40 6.17 3.19
CA GLN A 58 6.57 5.38 2.87
C GLN A 58 7.05 5.70 1.47
N LYS A 59 8.28 6.25 1.39
CA LYS A 59 8.92 6.55 0.11
C LYS A 59 9.02 5.28 -0.74
N ILE A 60 8.65 5.40 -2.01
CA ILE A 60 8.77 4.29 -2.96
C ILE A 60 10.22 3.82 -3.02
N ARG A 61 10.43 2.53 -2.76
CA ARG A 61 11.75 1.90 -2.86
C ARG A 61 11.61 0.45 -3.31
N LYS A 62 12.65 -0.05 -3.98
CA LYS A 62 12.78 -1.47 -4.25
C LYS A 62 12.89 -2.23 -2.92
N VAL A 63 12.07 -3.26 -2.76
CA VAL A 63 12.09 -4.11 -1.58
C VAL A 63 13.05 -5.26 -1.86
N GLY A 64 13.92 -5.54 -0.88
CA GLY A 64 14.91 -6.61 -1.00
C GLY A 64 14.26 -7.99 -1.10
N PRO A 65 14.95 -8.98 -1.68
CA PRO A 65 14.49 -10.36 -1.72
C PRO A 65 14.67 -10.99 -0.34
N THR A 66 13.65 -10.87 0.50
CA THR A 66 13.53 -11.62 1.75
C THR A 66 12.21 -12.38 1.67
N GLU A 67 12.29 -13.70 1.75
CA GLU A 67 11.19 -14.64 1.40
C GLU A 67 9.93 -14.42 2.26
N GLU A 68 10.07 -13.75 3.40
CA GLU A 68 9.03 -13.55 4.41
C GLU A 68 8.75 -12.07 4.74
N THR A 69 9.17 -11.11 3.92
CA THR A 69 8.91 -9.70 4.25
C THR A 69 7.43 -9.35 4.14
N ILE A 70 6.81 -9.19 5.30
CA ILE A 70 5.57 -8.44 5.49
C ILE A 70 5.98 -7.00 5.80
N ILE A 71 5.45 -6.05 5.04
CA ILE A 71 5.58 -4.63 5.33
C ILE A 71 4.32 -4.22 6.08
N SER A 72 4.48 -3.86 7.33
CA SER A 72 3.40 -3.31 8.17
C SER A 72 3.60 -1.83 8.35
N ASN A 73 2.53 -1.06 8.19
CA ASN A 73 2.57 0.38 8.39
C ASN A 73 1.26 0.88 9.01
N SER A 74 1.33 2.04 9.64
CA SER A 74 0.19 2.70 10.27
C SER A 74 0.19 4.19 9.94
N PHE A 75 -1.00 4.74 9.80
CA PHE A 75 -1.20 6.16 9.57
C PHE A 75 -2.42 6.64 10.31
N LYS A 76 -2.23 7.66 11.15
CA LYS A 76 -3.32 8.36 11.81
C LYS A 76 -3.74 9.51 10.92
N SER A 77 -4.97 9.44 10.41
CA SER A 77 -5.59 10.54 9.69
C SER A 77 -6.50 11.32 10.63
N ASN A 78 -6.43 12.64 10.57
CA ASN A 78 -7.38 13.53 11.25
C ASN A 78 -8.42 14.11 10.29
N GLU A 79 -8.34 13.77 9.00
CA GLU A 79 -9.22 14.29 7.95
C GLU A 79 -9.61 13.19 6.94
N PRO A 80 -10.72 13.38 6.19
CA PRO A 80 -11.07 12.50 5.10
C PRO A 80 -10.06 12.57 3.95
N GLY A 81 -9.79 11.44 3.33
CA GLY A 81 -8.83 11.32 2.24
C GLY A 81 -8.76 9.90 1.69
N LYS A 82 -7.61 9.54 1.15
CA LYS A 82 -7.30 8.17 0.76
C LYS A 82 -5.85 7.80 1.00
N VAL A 83 -5.60 6.57 1.42
CA VAL A 83 -4.26 5.98 1.39
C VAL A 83 -4.09 5.25 0.07
N VAL A 84 -3.01 5.56 -0.64
CA VAL A 84 -2.64 4.96 -1.91
C VAL A 84 -1.38 4.13 -1.71
N LEU A 85 -1.50 2.82 -1.89
CA LEU A 85 -0.37 1.91 -1.93
C LEU A 85 0.06 1.72 -3.37
N THR A 86 1.31 2.02 -3.66
CA THR A 86 1.90 1.80 -4.98
C THR A 86 2.80 0.58 -4.94
N LEU A 87 2.56 -0.36 -5.85
CA LEU A 87 3.49 -1.44 -6.16
C LEU A 87 3.92 -1.37 -7.61
N HIS A 88 5.22 -1.39 -7.85
CA HIS A 88 5.78 -1.42 -9.20
C HIS A 88 6.55 -2.73 -9.38
N ASN A 89 6.05 -3.59 -10.26
CA ASN A 89 6.71 -4.82 -10.65
C ASN A 89 7.56 -4.56 -11.89
N SER A 90 8.87 -4.41 -11.72
CA SER A 90 9.80 -4.27 -12.85
C SER A 90 10.34 -5.62 -13.34
N SER A 91 9.74 -6.73 -12.92
CA SER A 91 10.10 -8.08 -13.37
C SER A 91 9.26 -8.52 -14.56
N SER A 92 9.80 -9.46 -15.33
CA SER A 92 9.11 -10.12 -16.45
C SER A 92 8.06 -11.16 -16.03
N LYS A 93 7.91 -11.42 -14.72
CA LYS A 93 6.95 -12.39 -14.17
C LYS A 93 5.84 -11.66 -13.43
N LYS A 94 4.62 -12.22 -13.47
CA LYS A 94 3.53 -11.72 -12.65
C LYS A 94 3.87 -11.90 -11.17
N LYS A 95 3.46 -10.96 -10.34
CA LYS A 95 3.60 -11.02 -8.88
C LYS A 95 2.24 -11.09 -8.23
N ARG A 96 2.18 -11.58 -7.00
CA ARG A 96 0.96 -11.67 -6.22
C ARG A 96 1.11 -10.83 -4.97
N LEU A 97 0.30 -9.78 -4.89
CA LEU A 97 0.15 -8.95 -3.70
C LEU A 97 -0.92 -9.57 -2.80
N LEU A 98 -0.60 -9.68 -1.52
CA LEU A 98 -1.52 -9.99 -0.43
C LEU A 98 -1.51 -8.80 0.51
N TYR A 99 -2.68 -8.30 0.90
CA TYR A 99 -2.74 -7.26 1.90
C TYR A 99 -3.90 -7.44 2.85
N ARG A 100 -3.75 -6.88 4.05
CA ARG A 100 -4.80 -6.75 5.05
C ARG A 100 -4.86 -5.30 5.48
N LEU A 101 -6.08 -4.79 5.64
CA LEU A 101 -6.35 -3.44 6.10
C LEU A 101 -7.20 -3.50 7.35
N LYS A 102 -6.90 -2.66 8.32
CA LYS A 102 -7.71 -2.43 9.50
C LYS A 102 -7.79 -0.94 9.80
N SER A 103 -9.01 -0.42 9.93
CA SER A 103 -9.28 0.96 10.35
C SER A 103 -9.95 0.95 11.72
N ILE A 104 -9.46 1.79 12.62
CA ILE A 104 -10.06 2.03 13.93
C ILE A 104 -10.37 3.53 14.01
N PRO A 105 -11.63 3.94 14.17
CA PRO A 105 -11.99 5.35 14.38
C PRO A 105 -11.17 5.98 15.53
#